data_AF-A0A5E4AHZ6-F1
#
_entry.id   AF-A0A5E4AHZ6-F1
#
_cell.length_a   1.000
_cell.length_b   1.000
_cell.length_c   1.000
_cell.angle_alpha   90.00
_cell.angle_beta   90.00
_cell.angle_gamma   90.00
#
_symmetry.space_group_name_H-M   'P 1'
#
loop_
_entity.id
_entity.type
_entity.pdbx_description
1 polymer ?
#
loop_
_entity_poly.entity_id
_entity_poly.type
_entity_poly.pdbx_seq_one_letter_code
_entity_poly.pdbx_strand_id
1 'polypeptide(L)'
;MFTLLILMGCVDVMSKNMLPQRCVALEKGALVLSFYELLLLMVSHVKESLGIELQVHYLLILVVFLLLLVLTVELWAPEMFQLWMMETLLILIMGSWLIQAGFILYRPVSGYPWDDDDMNDLMFVTTFFCWHVMLVYVNNCIEGGIILMDRELPPRFLYSKEWQHLTMFTLLILMGCVDVMSKNMLPQRCVVLEKGALALSFYELLLLMVSHAKGSSGIELQVHSLLILVVLLLLLVLTVELWAPEMFQLWMMETLLILIMGSWLIQAGFILYRPVSGYPWDDDDMNDLMFVTTFFCWHVMCDALCLFAIYGFSYFWHRCYYSSLKMMESKEAPYHKSTPEPLYRLLQEIEQPEKEDQAPLLAKSSPRDKA
;
A
#
# COMPACT_ATOMS: atom_id res chain seq x y z
N MET A 1 -6.90 -31.40 -2.39
CA MET A 1 -5.56 -30.98 -1.91
C MET A 1 -4.45 -31.96 -2.29
N PHE A 2 -4.50 -33.25 -1.91
CA PHE A 2 -3.43 -34.22 -2.22
C PHE A 2 -3.22 -34.49 -3.71
N THR A 3 -4.28 -34.52 -4.53
CA THR A 3 -4.20 -34.66 -6.00
C THR A 3 -3.50 -33.49 -6.69
N LEU A 4 -3.65 -32.28 -6.15
CA LEU A 4 -3.02 -31.05 -6.65
C LEU A 4 -1.51 -31.01 -6.39
N LEU A 5 -1.08 -31.45 -5.21
CA LEU A 5 0.35 -31.58 -4.88
C LEU A 5 1.06 -32.62 -5.76
N ILE A 6 0.36 -33.70 -6.11
CA ILE A 6 0.86 -34.73 -7.02
C ILE A 6 0.99 -34.17 -8.44
N LEU A 7 -0.02 -33.46 -8.94
CA LEU A 7 0.01 -32.83 -10.28
C LEU A 7 1.16 -31.81 -10.39
N MET A 8 1.36 -31.00 -9.36
CA MET A 8 2.47 -30.05 -9.26
C MET A 8 3.84 -30.73 -9.27
N GLY A 9 4.00 -31.77 -8.46
CA GLY A 9 5.23 -32.57 -8.45
C GLY A 9 5.51 -33.20 -9.82
N CYS A 10 4.47 -33.66 -10.53
CA CYS A 10 4.60 -34.18 -11.89
C CYS A 10 5.03 -33.10 -12.89
N VAL A 11 4.41 -31.90 -12.86
CA VAL A 11 4.76 -30.78 -13.76
C VAL A 11 6.18 -30.28 -13.51
N ASP A 12 6.61 -30.16 -12.25
CA ASP A 12 7.96 -29.75 -11.88
C ASP A 12 9.02 -30.77 -12.34
N VAL A 13 8.75 -32.07 -12.14
CA VAL A 13 9.61 -33.17 -12.62
C VAL A 13 9.70 -33.20 -14.14
N MET A 14 8.57 -32.99 -14.84
CA MET A 14 8.56 -32.93 -16.31
C MET A 14 9.30 -31.70 -16.84
N SER A 15 9.10 -30.53 -16.24
CA SER A 15 9.78 -29.29 -16.63
C SER A 15 11.29 -29.36 -16.44
N LYS A 16 11.76 -29.97 -15.34
CA LYS A 16 13.19 -30.04 -15.02
C LYS A 16 13.93 -31.19 -15.69
N ASN A 17 13.28 -32.34 -15.90
CA ASN A 17 13.98 -33.57 -16.31
C ASN A 17 13.57 -34.14 -17.67
N MET A 18 12.42 -33.76 -18.23
CA MET A 18 11.88 -34.35 -19.46
C MET A 18 11.90 -33.38 -20.66
N LEU A 19 11.89 -32.07 -20.41
CA LEU A 19 11.95 -31.06 -21.46
C LEU A 19 13.41 -30.61 -21.75
N PRO A 20 13.76 -30.33 -23.02
CA PRO A 20 15.11 -29.94 -23.41
C PRO A 20 15.56 -28.57 -22.84
N GLN A 21 14.62 -27.72 -22.43
CA GLN A 21 14.85 -26.51 -21.63
C GLN A 21 13.72 -26.37 -20.61
N ARG A 22 14.05 -25.84 -19.42
CA ARG A 22 13.09 -25.59 -18.34
C ARG A 22 11.97 -24.67 -18.83
N CYS A 23 10.72 -25.12 -18.71
CA CYS A 23 9.57 -24.37 -19.17
C CYS A 23 8.90 -23.64 -18.00
N VAL A 24 9.42 -22.46 -17.67
CA VAL A 24 8.93 -21.63 -16.55
C VAL A 24 7.45 -21.27 -16.72
N ALA A 25 6.97 -21.10 -17.95
CA ALA A 25 5.56 -20.83 -18.23
C ALA A 25 4.64 -22.01 -17.88
N LEU A 26 5.11 -23.26 -18.07
CA LEU A 26 4.37 -24.47 -17.71
C LEU A 26 4.29 -24.63 -16.17
N GLU A 27 5.40 -24.39 -15.47
CA GLU A 27 5.45 -24.42 -14.00
C GLU A 27 4.53 -23.35 -13.39
N LYS A 28 4.59 -22.11 -13.89
CA LYS A 28 3.72 -21.01 -13.43
C LYS A 28 2.25 -21.23 -13.81
N GLY A 29 1.97 -21.81 -14.98
CA GLY A 29 0.61 -22.15 -15.39
C GLY A 29 -0.03 -23.19 -14.48
N ALA A 30 0.74 -24.19 -14.04
CA ALA A 30 0.28 -25.17 -13.05
C ALA A 30 0.05 -24.54 -11.67
N LEU A 31 0.92 -23.61 -11.24
CA LEU A 31 0.71 -22.77 -10.05
C LEU A 31 -0.64 -22.05 -10.08
N VAL A 32 -0.91 -21.30 -11.15
CA VAL A 32 -2.17 -20.56 -11.31
C VAL A 32 -3.39 -21.49 -11.26
N LEU A 33 -3.36 -22.62 -11.96
CA LEU A 33 -4.45 -23.60 -11.94
C LEU A 33 -4.69 -24.16 -10.53
N SER A 34 -3.61 -24.41 -9.77
CA SER A 34 -3.72 -24.92 -8.42
C SER A 34 -4.37 -23.94 -7.44
N PHE A 35 -4.03 -22.66 -7.55
CA PHE A 35 -4.62 -21.60 -6.71
C PHE A 35 -6.07 -21.33 -7.11
N TYR A 36 -6.42 -21.46 -8.39
CA TYR A 36 -7.80 -21.40 -8.86
C TYR A 36 -8.65 -22.53 -8.27
N GLU A 37 -8.17 -23.78 -8.31
CA GLU A 37 -8.88 -24.91 -7.68
C GLU A 37 -8.96 -24.77 -6.17
N LEU A 38 -7.89 -24.30 -5.51
CA LEU A 38 -7.89 -24.01 -4.07
C LEU A 38 -8.96 -22.98 -3.70
N LEU A 39 -9.08 -21.90 -4.48
CA LEU A 39 -10.10 -20.87 -4.30
C LEU A 39 -11.51 -21.46 -4.41
N LEU A 40 -11.78 -22.29 -5.44
CA LEU A 40 -13.08 -22.96 -5.61
C LEU A 40 -13.41 -23.90 -4.44
N LEU A 41 -12.42 -24.64 -3.94
CA LEU A 41 -12.58 -25.52 -2.79
C LEU A 41 -12.89 -24.72 -1.53
N MET A 42 -12.20 -23.59 -1.29
CA MET A 42 -12.49 -22.73 -0.15
C MET A 42 -13.89 -22.11 -0.23
N VAL A 43 -14.28 -21.57 -1.38
CA VAL A 43 -15.63 -21.02 -1.58
C VAL A 43 -16.71 -22.08 -1.34
N SER A 44 -16.44 -23.33 -1.74
CA SER A 44 -17.36 -24.44 -1.49
C SER A 44 -17.43 -24.83 -0.01
N HIS A 45 -16.28 -24.85 0.68
CA HIS A 45 -16.17 -25.16 2.11
C HIS A 45 -16.92 -24.15 2.98
N VAL A 46 -16.84 -22.86 2.62
CA VAL A 46 -17.43 -21.75 3.38
C VAL A 46 -18.96 -21.71 3.34
N LYS A 47 -19.59 -22.45 2.41
CA LYS A 47 -21.03 -22.39 2.18
C LYS A 47 -21.87 -22.83 3.39
N GLU A 48 -21.30 -23.65 4.28
CA GLU A 48 -21.96 -24.13 5.50
C GLU A 48 -21.42 -23.48 6.78
N SER A 49 -20.37 -22.65 6.68
CA SER A 49 -19.76 -21.95 7.81
C SER A 49 -20.53 -20.68 8.18
N LEU A 50 -20.62 -20.37 9.47
CA LEU A 50 -21.24 -19.15 10.01
C LEU A 50 -20.27 -18.45 10.98
N GLY A 51 -20.62 -17.24 11.41
CA GLY A 51 -19.91 -16.50 12.45
C GLY A 51 -18.40 -16.32 12.20
N ILE A 52 -17.59 -16.77 13.14
CA ILE A 52 -16.14 -16.60 13.11
C ILE A 52 -15.48 -17.53 12.11
N GLU A 53 -15.96 -18.76 12.00
CA GLU A 53 -15.44 -19.70 11.01
C GLU A 53 -15.60 -19.10 9.59
N LEU A 54 -16.76 -18.52 9.31
CA LEU A 54 -17.03 -17.80 8.07
C LEU A 54 -16.05 -16.64 7.84
N GLN A 55 -15.84 -15.80 8.86
CA GLN A 55 -14.94 -14.64 8.77
C GLN A 55 -13.48 -15.05 8.54
N VAL A 56 -13.00 -16.07 9.25
CA VAL A 56 -11.63 -16.57 9.12
C VAL A 56 -11.37 -17.08 7.69
N HIS A 57 -12.32 -17.82 7.14
CA HIS A 57 -12.20 -18.32 5.78
C HIS A 57 -12.40 -17.24 4.72
N TYR A 58 -13.25 -16.22 4.96
CA TYR A 58 -13.36 -15.07 4.04
C TYR A 58 -12.03 -14.32 3.91
N LEU A 59 -11.34 -14.09 5.04
CA LEU A 59 -10.02 -13.46 5.06
C LEU A 59 -8.97 -14.29 4.31
N LEU A 60 -9.04 -15.63 4.44
CA LEU A 60 -8.17 -16.53 3.70
C LEU A 60 -8.48 -16.55 2.19
N ILE A 61 -9.77 -16.61 1.81
CA ILE A 61 -10.23 -16.55 0.42
C ILE A 61 -9.76 -15.26 -0.25
N LEU A 62 -9.84 -14.15 0.48
CA LEU A 62 -9.44 -12.83 0.01
C LEU A 62 -7.94 -12.81 -0.38
N VAL A 63 -7.05 -13.35 0.46
CA VAL A 63 -5.62 -13.44 0.16
C VAL A 63 -5.33 -14.40 -1.00
N VAL A 64 -6.01 -15.56 -1.04
CA VAL A 64 -5.87 -16.53 -2.13
C VAL A 64 -6.34 -15.95 -3.46
N PHE A 65 -7.42 -15.16 -3.48
CA PHE A 65 -7.91 -14.48 -4.66
C PHE A 65 -6.92 -13.43 -5.18
N LEU A 66 -6.36 -12.60 -4.29
CA LEU A 66 -5.33 -11.64 -4.68
C LEU A 66 -4.06 -12.34 -5.22
N LEU A 67 -3.62 -13.42 -4.57
CA LEU A 67 -2.45 -14.17 -5.01
C LEU A 67 -2.70 -14.80 -6.38
N LEU A 68 -3.89 -15.35 -6.61
CA LEU A 68 -4.29 -15.84 -7.93
C LEU A 68 -4.26 -14.72 -8.98
N LEU A 69 -4.76 -13.53 -8.66
CA LEU A 69 -4.70 -12.37 -9.56
C LEU A 69 -3.24 -12.04 -9.91
N VAL A 70 -2.36 -11.92 -8.93
CA VAL A 70 -0.94 -11.61 -9.17
C VAL A 70 -0.27 -12.67 -10.03
N LEU A 71 -0.45 -13.95 -9.72
CA LEU A 71 0.10 -15.08 -10.50
C LEU A 71 -0.43 -15.11 -11.94
N THR A 72 -1.71 -14.79 -12.14
CA THR A 72 -2.28 -14.72 -13.50
C THR A 72 -1.69 -13.59 -14.33
N VAL A 73 -1.38 -12.43 -13.73
CA VAL A 73 -0.75 -11.35 -14.48
C VAL A 73 0.74 -11.61 -14.70
N GLU A 74 1.41 -12.28 -13.77
CA GLU A 74 2.81 -12.67 -13.90
C GLU A 74 3.06 -13.66 -15.05
N LEU A 75 2.06 -14.50 -15.40
CA LEU A 75 2.09 -15.31 -16.62
C LEU A 75 2.23 -14.48 -17.90
N TRP A 76 1.61 -13.30 -17.92
CA TRP A 76 1.60 -12.40 -19.07
C TRP A 76 2.76 -11.40 -19.05
N ALA A 77 3.25 -11.02 -17.86
CA ALA A 77 4.29 -10.02 -17.66
C ALA A 77 5.39 -10.49 -16.68
N PRO A 78 6.16 -11.53 -17.03
CA PRO A 78 7.10 -12.19 -16.11
C PRO A 78 8.35 -11.36 -15.76
N GLU A 79 8.63 -10.29 -16.50
CA GLU A 79 9.81 -9.44 -16.25
C GLU A 79 9.57 -8.33 -15.21
N MET A 80 8.33 -8.19 -14.71
CA MET A 80 8.00 -7.17 -13.71
C MET A 80 8.41 -7.64 -12.32
N PHE A 81 9.55 -7.15 -11.83
CA PHE A 81 10.04 -7.40 -10.46
C PHE A 81 9.00 -7.11 -9.37
N GLN A 82 8.10 -6.15 -9.60
CA GLN A 82 7.02 -5.79 -8.69
C GLN A 82 6.06 -6.96 -8.40
N LEU A 83 5.80 -7.83 -9.39
CA LEU A 83 4.92 -8.97 -9.21
C LEU A 83 5.52 -10.05 -8.34
N TRP A 84 6.83 -10.29 -8.49
CA TRP A 84 7.53 -11.28 -7.67
C TRP A 84 7.55 -10.88 -6.19
N MET A 85 7.69 -9.57 -5.92
CA MET A 85 7.58 -9.02 -4.57
C MET A 85 6.15 -9.17 -4.00
N MET A 86 5.13 -8.88 -4.79
CA MET A 86 3.71 -9.04 -4.41
C MET A 86 3.36 -10.51 -4.13
N GLU A 87 3.80 -11.42 -4.99
CA GLU A 87 3.62 -12.87 -4.84
C GLU A 87 4.22 -13.33 -3.50
N THR A 88 5.48 -12.97 -3.24
CA THR A 88 6.17 -13.35 -2.01
C THR A 88 5.47 -12.81 -0.76
N LEU A 89 5.01 -11.55 -0.80
CA LEU A 89 4.28 -10.92 0.31
C LEU A 89 2.95 -11.62 0.57
N LEU A 90 2.17 -11.90 -0.47
CA LEU A 90 0.86 -12.56 -0.35
C LEU A 90 1.00 -14.01 0.14
N ILE A 91 2.04 -14.74 -0.30
CA ILE A 91 2.36 -16.08 0.22
C ILE A 91 2.70 -16.01 1.72
N LEU A 92 3.47 -15.00 2.15
CA LEU A 92 3.81 -14.80 3.56
C LEU A 92 2.56 -14.50 4.40
N ILE A 93 1.69 -13.61 3.94
CA ILE A 93 0.40 -13.28 4.58
C ILE A 93 -0.49 -14.52 4.65
N MET A 94 -0.62 -15.28 3.56
CA MET A 94 -1.42 -16.51 3.52
C MET A 94 -0.89 -17.55 4.52
N GLY A 95 0.42 -17.82 4.51
CA GLY A 95 1.03 -18.82 5.36
C GLY A 95 0.94 -18.48 6.85
N SER A 96 1.14 -17.21 7.20
CA SER A 96 1.01 -16.73 8.57
C SER A 96 -0.44 -16.69 9.06
N TRP A 97 -1.39 -16.31 8.19
CA TRP A 97 -2.82 -16.37 8.51
C TRP A 97 -3.29 -17.81 8.76
N LEU A 98 -2.86 -18.79 7.96
CA LEU A 98 -3.21 -20.19 8.18
C LEU A 98 -2.77 -20.70 9.56
N ILE A 99 -1.60 -20.26 10.04
CA ILE A 99 -1.10 -20.60 11.37
C ILE A 99 -2.01 -19.97 12.44
N GLN A 100 -2.33 -18.69 12.32
CA GLN A 100 -3.20 -18.00 13.29
C GLN A 100 -4.64 -18.51 13.26
N ALA A 101 -5.20 -18.77 12.08
CA ALA A 101 -6.51 -19.39 11.88
C ALA A 101 -6.58 -20.76 12.57
N GLY A 102 -5.49 -21.54 12.52
CA GLY A 102 -5.38 -22.79 13.27
C GLY A 102 -5.52 -22.60 14.78
N PHE A 103 -4.92 -21.55 15.35
CA PHE A 103 -5.13 -21.21 16.76
C PHE A 103 -6.55 -20.69 17.01
N ILE A 104 -7.07 -19.79 16.18
CA ILE A 104 -8.43 -19.23 16.35
C ILE A 104 -9.49 -20.35 16.31
N LEU A 105 -9.46 -21.23 15.31
CA LEU A 105 -10.50 -22.24 15.11
C LEU A 105 -10.36 -23.47 16.02
N TYR A 106 -9.14 -23.90 16.35
CA TYR A 106 -8.92 -25.16 17.07
C TYR A 106 -8.46 -24.98 18.53
N ARG A 107 -7.92 -23.81 18.90
CA ARG A 107 -7.48 -23.51 20.27
C ARG A 107 -7.55 -22.01 20.57
N PRO A 108 -8.74 -21.46 20.88
CA PRO A 108 -8.90 -20.04 21.13
C PRO A 108 -7.92 -19.56 22.21
N VAL A 109 -7.27 -18.43 21.96
CA VAL A 109 -6.22 -17.86 22.83
C VAL A 109 -6.77 -17.55 24.24
N SER A 110 -8.07 -17.30 24.33
CA SER A 110 -8.82 -17.11 25.57
C SER A 110 -9.03 -18.38 26.40
N GLY A 111 -8.93 -19.57 25.77
CA GLY A 111 -9.33 -20.84 26.36
C GLY A 111 -10.85 -21.12 26.36
N TYR A 112 -11.66 -20.21 25.81
CA TYR A 112 -13.12 -20.31 25.75
C TYR A 112 -13.61 -20.27 24.29
N PRO A 113 -14.72 -20.97 23.96
CA PRO A 113 -15.29 -20.94 22.62
C PRO A 113 -15.76 -19.53 22.26
N TRP A 114 -15.62 -19.18 21.00
CA TRP A 114 -16.05 -17.89 20.47
C TRP A 114 -17.58 -17.76 20.44
N ASP A 115 -18.07 -16.52 20.52
CA ASP A 115 -19.48 -16.21 20.31
C ASP A 115 -19.68 -15.75 18.86
N ASP A 116 -20.25 -16.63 18.02
CA ASP A 116 -20.46 -16.38 16.58
C ASP A 116 -21.41 -15.20 16.30
N ASP A 117 -22.25 -14.83 17.26
CA ASP A 117 -23.17 -13.69 17.18
C ASP A 117 -22.56 -12.40 17.77
N ASP A 118 -21.41 -12.46 18.43
CA ASP A 118 -20.74 -11.28 19.00
C ASP A 118 -19.88 -10.55 17.94
N MET A 119 -20.31 -9.35 17.58
CA MET A 119 -19.58 -8.48 16.66
C MET A 119 -18.18 -8.12 17.17
N ASN A 120 -17.97 -8.10 18.49
CA ASN A 120 -16.65 -7.83 19.05
C ASN A 120 -15.65 -8.91 18.69
N ASP A 121 -16.05 -10.18 18.75
CA ASP A 121 -15.20 -11.32 18.40
C ASP A 121 -14.85 -11.28 16.90
N LEU A 122 -15.84 -10.98 16.06
CA LEU A 122 -15.68 -10.82 14.60
C LEU A 122 -14.71 -9.70 14.23
N MET A 123 -14.85 -8.55 14.87
CA MET A 123 -13.97 -7.39 14.72
C MET A 123 -12.55 -7.73 15.16
N PHE A 124 -12.40 -8.50 16.23
CA PHE A 124 -11.11 -8.89 16.79
C PHE A 124 -10.32 -9.82 15.88
N VAL A 125 -10.99 -10.80 15.25
CA VAL A 125 -10.39 -11.69 14.24
C VAL A 125 -9.83 -10.90 13.05
N THR A 126 -10.56 -9.86 12.62
CA THR A 126 -10.10 -8.98 11.53
C THR A 126 -8.88 -8.14 11.96
N THR A 127 -8.87 -7.65 13.20
CA THR A 127 -7.72 -6.94 13.77
C THR A 127 -6.47 -7.83 13.85
N PHE A 128 -6.61 -9.10 14.25
CA PHE A 128 -5.50 -10.05 14.25
C PHE A 128 -4.94 -10.29 12.84
N PHE A 129 -5.82 -10.41 11.85
CA PHE A 129 -5.40 -10.50 10.46
C PHE A 129 -4.55 -9.30 10.03
N CYS A 130 -4.93 -8.07 10.38
CA CYS A 130 -4.12 -6.89 10.02
C CYS A 130 -2.88 -6.70 10.89
N TRP A 131 -2.80 -7.31 12.08
CA TRP A 131 -1.59 -7.27 12.91
C TRP A 131 -0.43 -8.09 12.30
N HIS A 132 -0.62 -8.88 11.23
CA HIS A 132 0.45 -9.66 10.61
C HIS A 132 1.68 -8.82 10.19
N VAL A 133 1.52 -7.50 10.00
CA VAL A 133 2.59 -6.57 9.65
C VAL A 133 3.35 -6.00 10.89
N MET A 134 2.79 -6.11 12.10
CA MET A 134 3.23 -5.35 13.28
C MET A 134 3.80 -6.16 14.45
N LEU A 135 3.99 -7.47 14.28
CA LEU A 135 4.26 -8.41 15.38
C LEU A 135 5.53 -8.13 16.24
N VAL A 136 6.42 -7.23 15.84
CA VAL A 136 7.69 -7.01 16.56
C VAL A 136 7.65 -5.86 17.57
N TYR A 137 6.78 -4.85 17.41
CA TYR A 137 6.95 -3.59 18.16
C TYR A 137 6.09 -3.47 19.44
N VAL A 138 4.81 -3.84 19.38
CA VAL A 138 3.86 -3.51 20.46
C VAL A 138 4.07 -4.33 21.74
N ASN A 139 4.57 -5.56 21.64
CA ASN A 139 4.82 -6.41 22.83
C ASN A 139 5.91 -5.86 23.77
N ASN A 140 6.74 -4.92 23.32
CA ASN A 140 7.83 -4.34 24.14
C ASN A 140 7.49 -2.96 24.73
N CYS A 141 6.34 -2.36 24.39
CA CYS A 141 6.08 -0.94 24.69
C CYS A 141 5.17 -0.68 25.90
N ILE A 142 4.57 -1.68 26.55
CA ILE A 142 3.59 -1.45 27.62
C ILE A 142 3.88 -2.33 28.85
N GLU A 143 4.53 -1.73 29.84
CA GLU A 143 4.63 -2.28 31.21
C GLU A 143 3.24 -2.24 31.87
N GLY A 144 2.57 -3.39 31.91
CA GLY A 144 1.22 -3.53 32.50
C GLY A 144 0.37 -4.63 31.85
N GLY A 145 0.78 -5.10 30.67
CA GLY A 145 0.01 -6.08 29.90
C GLY A 145 -1.24 -5.46 29.28
N ILE A 146 -1.59 -5.94 28.10
CA ILE A 146 -2.79 -5.52 27.40
C ILE A 146 -3.98 -6.27 28.01
N ILE A 147 -4.89 -5.59 28.71
CA ILE A 147 -6.18 -6.17 29.13
C ILE A 147 -7.06 -6.27 27.90
N LEU A 148 -6.87 -7.38 27.19
CA LEU A 148 -7.46 -7.65 25.89
C LEU A 148 -8.84 -8.31 26.01
N MET A 149 -9.11 -8.92 27.15
CA MET A 149 -10.30 -9.73 27.38
C MET A 149 -10.74 -9.64 28.84
N ASP A 150 -12.04 -9.49 29.05
CA ASP A 150 -12.65 -9.76 30.34
C ASP A 150 -12.74 -11.27 30.56
N ARG A 151 -12.30 -11.74 31.73
CA ARG A 151 -12.33 -13.16 32.11
C ARG A 151 -13.57 -13.54 32.91
N GLU A 152 -14.46 -12.59 33.19
CA GLU A 152 -15.79 -12.88 33.74
C GLU A 152 -16.65 -13.65 32.72
N LEU A 153 -17.55 -14.53 33.18
CA LEU A 153 -18.31 -15.44 32.31
C LEU A 153 -19.61 -14.79 31.77
N PRO A 154 -19.88 -14.81 30.44
CA PRO A 154 -19.02 -15.30 29.37
C PRO A 154 -17.89 -14.28 29.05
N PRO A 155 -16.67 -14.76 28.78
CA PRO A 155 -15.52 -13.89 28.58
C PRO A 155 -15.61 -13.20 27.21
N ARG A 156 -15.33 -11.90 27.18
CA ARG A 156 -15.53 -11.03 26.00
C ARG A 156 -14.30 -10.19 25.74
N PHE A 157 -14.02 -9.92 24.46
CA PHE A 157 -13.01 -8.92 24.11
C PHE A 157 -13.51 -7.54 24.48
N LEU A 158 -12.65 -6.77 25.13
CA LEU A 158 -12.97 -5.41 25.56
C LEU A 158 -12.43 -4.41 24.54
N TYR A 159 -13.19 -3.35 24.29
CA TYR A 159 -12.77 -2.18 23.51
C TYR A 159 -12.40 -2.49 22.04
N SER A 160 -13.15 -3.36 21.36
CA SER A 160 -12.85 -3.78 19.97
C SER A 160 -12.84 -2.61 18.97
N LYS A 161 -13.69 -1.60 19.14
CA LYS A 161 -13.69 -0.38 18.31
C LYS A 161 -12.39 0.40 18.49
N GLU A 162 -11.92 0.56 19.73
CA GLU A 162 -10.68 1.25 20.08
C GLU A 162 -9.44 0.51 19.57
N TRP A 163 -9.44 -0.82 19.63
CA TRP A 163 -8.38 -1.64 19.03
C TRP A 163 -8.27 -1.45 17.53
N GLN A 164 -9.41 -1.43 16.83
CA GLN A 164 -9.40 -1.17 15.39
C GLN A 164 -8.90 0.24 15.06
N HIS A 165 -9.29 1.25 15.82
CA HIS A 165 -8.76 2.61 15.64
C HIS A 165 -7.25 2.65 15.85
N LEU A 166 -6.74 2.01 16.91
CA LEU A 166 -5.31 1.90 17.18
C LEU A 166 -4.56 1.25 16.00
N THR A 167 -5.10 0.15 15.46
CA THR A 167 -4.51 -0.52 14.30
C THR A 167 -4.55 0.37 13.06
N MET A 168 -5.67 1.03 12.75
CA MET A 168 -5.76 1.97 11.63
C MET A 168 -4.71 3.09 11.74
N PHE A 169 -4.58 3.70 12.91
CA PHE A 169 -3.60 4.77 13.15
C PHE A 169 -2.15 4.26 13.05
N THR A 170 -1.90 3.05 13.53
CA THR A 170 -0.58 2.42 13.43
C THR A 170 -0.18 2.16 11.98
N LEU A 171 -1.12 1.70 11.14
CA LEU A 171 -0.89 1.51 9.70
C LEU A 171 -0.55 2.83 9.00
N LEU A 172 -1.29 3.91 9.30
CA LEU A 172 -1.00 5.23 8.76
C LEU A 172 0.39 5.75 9.17
N ILE A 173 0.79 5.54 10.43
CA ILE A 173 2.13 5.93 10.92
C ILE A 173 3.21 5.12 10.20
N LEU A 174 3.04 3.80 10.09
CA LEU A 174 4.03 2.94 9.44
C LEU A 174 4.20 3.29 7.97
N MET A 175 3.12 3.62 7.26
CA MET A 175 3.23 4.13 5.89
C MET A 175 4.13 5.36 5.80
N GLY A 176 3.96 6.32 6.71
CA GLY A 176 4.83 7.50 6.79
C GLY A 176 6.29 7.11 7.07
N CYS A 177 6.52 6.13 7.95
CA CYS A 177 7.86 5.61 8.22
C CYS A 177 8.49 4.96 6.97
N VAL A 178 7.76 4.15 6.22
CA VAL A 178 8.25 3.52 4.98
C VAL A 178 8.64 4.57 3.95
N ASP A 179 7.81 5.62 3.78
CA ASP A 179 8.11 6.71 2.86
C ASP A 179 9.38 7.49 3.26
N VAL A 180 9.53 7.81 4.54
CA VAL A 180 10.73 8.48 5.07
C VAL A 180 11.97 7.60 4.93
N MET A 181 11.86 6.30 5.23
CA MET A 181 12.97 5.35 5.10
C MET A 181 13.41 5.20 3.65
N SER A 182 12.45 5.05 2.72
CA SER A 182 12.75 4.93 1.29
C SER A 182 13.45 6.18 0.76
N LYS A 183 13.00 7.37 1.13
CA LYS A 183 13.55 8.64 0.62
C LYS A 183 14.87 9.06 1.26
N ASN A 184 15.07 8.76 2.55
CA ASN A 184 16.17 9.35 3.32
C ASN A 184 17.17 8.35 3.92
N MET A 185 16.78 7.08 4.11
CA MET A 185 17.60 6.09 4.84
C MET A 185 18.19 5.02 3.93
N LEU A 186 17.53 4.70 2.81
CA LEU A 186 18.07 3.76 1.83
C LEU A 186 19.12 4.45 0.94
N PRO A 187 20.18 3.73 0.52
CA PRO A 187 21.18 4.26 -0.42
C PRO A 187 20.58 4.71 -1.76
N GLN A 188 19.44 4.12 -2.14
CA GLN A 188 18.68 4.49 -3.33
C GLN A 188 17.19 4.40 -3.02
N ARG A 189 16.43 5.40 -3.47
CA ARG A 189 14.98 5.47 -3.28
C ARG A 189 14.29 4.27 -3.93
N CYS A 190 13.45 3.59 -3.15
CA CYS A 190 12.71 2.41 -3.60
C CYS A 190 11.22 2.76 -3.80
N VAL A 191 10.90 3.33 -4.96
CA VAL A 191 9.52 3.74 -5.31
C VAL A 191 8.54 2.56 -5.30
N VAL A 192 9.01 1.36 -5.65
CA VAL A 192 8.21 0.13 -5.60
C VAL A 192 7.78 -0.20 -4.17
N LEU A 193 8.68 -0.06 -3.21
CA LEU A 193 8.38 -0.29 -1.79
C LEU A 193 7.40 0.75 -1.25
N GLU A 194 7.57 2.02 -1.63
CA GLU A 194 6.63 3.11 -1.27
C GLU A 194 5.22 2.80 -1.77
N LYS A 195 5.05 2.55 -3.08
CA LYS A 195 3.73 2.29 -3.69
C LYS A 195 3.14 0.95 -3.23
N GLY A 196 3.97 -0.08 -3.04
CA GLY A 196 3.53 -1.38 -2.52
C GLY A 196 3.03 -1.32 -1.07
N ALA A 197 3.77 -0.63 -0.19
CA ALA A 197 3.35 -0.40 1.18
C ALA A 197 2.07 0.46 1.24
N LEU A 198 1.97 1.48 0.38
CA LEU A 198 0.79 2.31 0.25
C LEU A 198 -0.46 1.49 -0.09
N ALA A 199 -0.39 0.68 -1.15
CA ALA A 199 -1.50 -0.18 -1.56
C ALA A 199 -1.87 -1.21 -0.47
N LEU A 200 -0.89 -1.84 0.17
CA LEU A 200 -1.12 -2.82 1.24
C LEU A 200 -1.84 -2.21 2.44
N SER A 201 -1.39 -1.04 2.91
CA SER A 201 -2.03 -0.38 4.04
C SER A 201 -3.45 0.07 3.74
N PHE A 202 -3.74 0.50 2.51
CA PHE A 202 -5.10 0.82 2.09
C PHE A 202 -5.99 -0.42 1.97
N TYR A 203 -5.42 -1.58 1.63
CA TYR A 203 -6.11 -2.86 1.64
C TYR A 203 -6.55 -3.27 3.05
N GLU A 204 -5.61 -3.20 4.01
CA GLU A 204 -5.88 -3.48 5.42
C GLU A 204 -6.84 -2.45 6.03
N LEU A 205 -6.69 -1.18 5.68
CA LEU A 205 -7.60 -0.11 6.12
C LEU A 205 -9.03 -0.37 5.66
N LEU A 206 -9.23 -0.75 4.38
CA LEU A 206 -10.55 -1.10 3.85
C LEU A 206 -11.17 -2.27 4.63
N LEU A 207 -10.37 -3.30 4.89
CA LEU A 207 -10.83 -4.48 5.62
C LEU A 207 -11.25 -4.11 7.05
N LEU A 208 -10.43 -3.33 7.76
CA LEU A 208 -10.77 -2.84 9.09
C LEU A 208 -12.05 -2.01 9.06
N MET A 209 -12.17 -1.06 8.12
CA MET A 209 -13.34 -0.20 8.00
C MET A 209 -14.64 -0.98 7.74
N VAL A 210 -14.60 -1.99 6.87
CA VAL A 210 -15.76 -2.85 6.62
C VAL A 210 -16.14 -3.61 7.89
N SER A 211 -15.17 -4.15 8.63
CA SER A 211 -15.46 -4.83 9.90
C SER A 211 -15.96 -3.87 10.99
N HIS A 212 -15.43 -2.64 11.02
CA HIS A 212 -15.79 -1.59 11.95
C HIS A 212 -17.25 -1.19 11.80
N ALA A 213 -17.67 -0.97 10.56
CA ALA A 213 -19.02 -0.55 10.22
C ALA A 213 -20.09 -1.60 10.57
N LYS A 214 -19.75 -2.89 10.69
CA LYS A 214 -20.72 -3.94 11.08
C LYS A 214 -21.31 -3.72 12.47
N GLY A 215 -20.58 -3.06 13.36
CA GLY A 215 -21.02 -2.72 14.72
C GLY A 215 -21.60 -1.30 14.86
N SER A 216 -21.90 -0.64 13.74
CA SER A 216 -22.43 0.73 13.71
C SER A 216 -23.85 0.75 13.15
N SER A 217 -24.66 1.73 13.56
CA SER A 217 -26.02 1.96 13.06
C SER A 217 -26.26 3.44 12.76
N GLY A 218 -27.39 3.77 12.12
CA GLY A 218 -27.83 5.15 11.90
C GLY A 218 -26.81 6.01 11.15
N ILE A 219 -26.52 7.17 11.73
CA ILE A 219 -25.62 8.18 11.17
C ILE A 219 -24.16 7.69 11.18
N GLU A 220 -23.72 6.99 12.23
CA GLU A 220 -22.38 6.42 12.31
C GLU A 220 -22.14 5.47 11.13
N LEU A 221 -23.07 4.55 10.87
CA LEU A 221 -22.98 3.64 9.72
C LEU A 221 -22.94 4.38 8.39
N GLN A 222 -23.78 5.40 8.21
CA GLN A 222 -23.84 6.17 6.96
C GLN A 222 -22.52 6.90 6.69
N VAL A 223 -21.95 7.56 7.71
CA VAL A 223 -20.66 8.26 7.62
C VAL A 223 -19.52 7.30 7.28
N HIS A 224 -19.45 6.14 7.94
CA HIS A 224 -18.43 5.13 7.67
C HIS A 224 -18.63 4.46 6.31
N SER A 225 -19.86 4.26 5.85
CA SER A 225 -20.15 3.68 4.52
C SER A 225 -19.66 4.57 3.38
N LEU A 226 -19.84 5.89 3.52
CA LEU A 226 -19.31 6.87 2.56
C LEU A 226 -17.77 6.89 2.57
N LEU A 227 -17.15 6.75 3.74
CA LEU A 227 -15.70 6.62 3.85
C LEU A 227 -15.18 5.32 3.21
N ILE A 228 -15.85 4.19 3.44
CA ILE A 228 -15.55 2.89 2.80
C ILE A 228 -15.57 3.02 1.28
N LEU A 229 -16.55 3.73 0.71
CA LEU A 229 -16.62 3.98 -0.72
C LEU A 229 -15.38 4.71 -1.24
N VAL A 230 -14.93 5.78 -0.56
CA VAL A 230 -13.73 6.54 -0.95
C VAL A 230 -12.48 5.67 -0.84
N VAL A 231 -12.33 4.92 0.26
CA VAL A 231 -11.19 4.02 0.49
C VAL A 231 -11.14 2.92 -0.57
N LEU A 232 -12.30 2.36 -0.96
CA LEU A 232 -12.38 1.36 -2.03
C LEU A 232 -11.95 1.94 -3.39
N LEU A 233 -12.42 3.13 -3.73
CA LEU A 233 -12.02 3.81 -4.97
C LEU A 233 -10.53 4.14 -4.97
N LEU A 234 -9.98 4.58 -3.84
CA LEU A 234 -8.57 4.87 -3.70
C LEU A 234 -7.72 3.59 -3.82
N LEU A 235 -8.14 2.50 -3.17
CA LEU A 235 -7.50 1.20 -3.32
C LEU A 235 -7.48 0.75 -4.78
N LEU A 236 -8.57 0.95 -5.53
CA LEU A 236 -8.61 0.65 -6.96
C LEU A 236 -7.59 1.48 -7.74
N VAL A 237 -7.52 2.78 -7.50
CA VAL A 237 -6.54 3.67 -8.16
C VAL A 237 -5.11 3.23 -7.83
N LEU A 238 -4.79 3.01 -6.55
CA LEU A 238 -3.47 2.54 -6.12
C LEU A 238 -3.10 1.18 -6.72
N THR A 239 -4.08 0.29 -6.85
CA THR A 239 -3.88 -1.00 -7.52
C THR A 239 -3.55 -0.79 -8.98
N VAL A 240 -4.30 0.06 -9.70
CA VAL A 240 -4.03 0.37 -11.12
C VAL A 240 -2.66 1.03 -11.30
N GLU A 241 -2.25 1.92 -10.39
CA GLU A 241 -0.93 2.57 -10.43
C GLU A 241 0.25 1.61 -10.28
N LEU A 242 0.08 0.49 -9.58
CA LEU A 242 1.11 -0.55 -9.51
C LEU A 242 1.39 -1.19 -10.87
N TRP A 243 0.40 -1.21 -11.77
CA TRP A 243 0.52 -1.71 -13.14
C TRP A 243 0.90 -0.61 -14.15
N ALA A 244 0.42 0.62 -13.93
CA ALA A 244 0.56 1.75 -14.85
C ALA A 244 1.00 3.04 -14.12
N PRO A 245 2.24 3.10 -13.59
CA PRO A 245 2.70 4.17 -12.70
C PRO A 245 2.88 5.54 -13.39
N GLU A 246 2.88 5.60 -14.73
CA GLU A 246 3.23 6.82 -15.49
C GLU A 246 2.01 7.63 -15.95
N MET A 247 0.79 7.27 -15.54
CA MET A 247 -0.42 7.99 -15.98
C MET A 247 -0.75 9.16 -15.06
N PHE A 248 -0.58 10.39 -15.56
CA PHE A 248 -0.94 11.63 -14.85
C PHE A 248 -2.38 11.64 -14.30
N GLN A 249 -3.32 11.02 -15.01
CA GLN A 249 -4.73 10.91 -14.57
C GLN A 249 -4.88 10.13 -13.26
N LEU A 250 -4.10 9.06 -13.08
CA LEU A 250 -4.15 8.26 -11.84
C LEU A 250 -3.62 9.06 -10.66
N TRP A 251 -2.50 9.76 -10.85
CA TRP A 251 -1.93 10.63 -9.82
C TRP A 251 -2.91 11.74 -9.36
N MET A 252 -3.64 12.34 -10.31
CA MET A 252 -4.68 13.32 -10.00
C MET A 252 -5.86 12.71 -9.23
N MET A 253 -6.29 11.49 -9.61
CA MET A 253 -7.35 10.77 -8.90
C MET A 253 -6.91 10.32 -7.50
N GLU A 254 -5.70 9.76 -7.36
CA GLU A 254 -5.07 9.40 -6.09
C GLU A 254 -5.09 10.60 -5.14
N THR A 255 -4.59 11.75 -5.61
CA THR A 255 -4.53 12.99 -4.82
C THR A 255 -5.92 13.48 -4.40
N LEU A 256 -6.90 13.46 -5.32
CA LEU A 256 -8.27 13.87 -5.02
C LEU A 256 -8.92 12.95 -3.98
N LEU A 257 -8.77 11.63 -4.12
CA LEU A 257 -9.37 10.65 -3.22
C LEU A 257 -8.72 10.67 -1.83
N ILE A 258 -7.39 10.87 -1.74
CA ILE A 258 -6.69 11.08 -0.47
C ILE A 258 -7.20 12.36 0.21
N LEU A 259 -7.38 13.44 -0.56
CA LEU A 259 -7.93 14.69 -0.03
C LEU A 259 -9.32 14.46 0.56
N ILE A 260 -10.25 13.88 -0.23
CA ILE A 260 -11.62 13.56 0.19
C ILE A 260 -11.62 12.67 1.44
N MET A 261 -10.79 11.62 1.47
CA MET A 261 -10.71 10.72 2.62
C MET A 261 -10.30 11.47 3.90
N GLY A 262 -9.22 12.25 3.84
CA GLY A 262 -8.68 12.96 5.00
C GLY A 262 -9.59 14.08 5.48
N SER A 263 -10.14 14.88 4.57
CA SER A 263 -11.05 15.98 4.91
C SER A 263 -12.40 15.46 5.40
N TRP A 264 -12.90 14.34 4.85
CA TRP A 264 -14.13 13.69 5.34
C TRP A 264 -13.96 13.10 6.74
N LEU A 265 -12.81 12.51 7.08
CA LEU A 265 -12.52 12.04 8.43
C LEU A 265 -12.61 13.17 9.47
N ILE A 266 -12.14 14.38 9.12
CA ILE A 266 -12.28 15.57 9.98
C ILE A 266 -13.76 15.93 10.13
N GLN A 267 -14.51 16.00 9.02
CA GLN A 267 -15.93 16.33 9.04
C GLN A 267 -16.76 15.29 9.79
N ALA A 268 -16.45 13.99 9.65
CA ALA A 268 -17.04 12.89 10.38
C ALA A 268 -16.88 13.07 11.89
N GLY A 269 -15.70 13.52 12.35
CA GLY A 269 -15.49 13.86 13.75
C GLY A 269 -16.46 14.93 14.27
N PHE A 270 -16.76 15.96 13.46
CA PHE A 270 -17.76 16.95 13.80
C PHE A 270 -19.19 16.39 13.74
N ILE A 271 -19.53 15.59 12.73
CA ILE A 271 -20.87 15.00 12.60
C ILE A 271 -21.18 14.10 13.82
N LEU A 272 -20.25 13.22 14.19
CA LEU A 272 -20.48 12.18 15.20
C LEU A 272 -20.34 12.67 16.64
N TYR A 273 -19.41 13.58 16.92
CA TYR A 273 -19.07 13.94 18.31
C TYR A 273 -19.42 15.38 18.69
N ARG A 274 -19.46 16.30 17.72
CA ARG A 274 -19.69 17.72 18.01
C ARG A 274 -20.32 18.45 16.82
N PRO A 275 -21.63 18.28 16.59
CA PRO A 275 -22.30 18.87 15.44
C PRO A 275 -22.16 20.40 15.49
N VAL A 276 -21.74 20.99 14.38
CA VAL A 276 -21.49 22.44 14.26
C VAL A 276 -22.78 23.24 14.48
N SER A 277 -23.94 22.64 14.16
CA SER A 277 -25.27 23.21 14.40
C SER A 277 -25.64 23.29 15.89
N GLY A 278 -24.97 22.52 16.76
CA GLY A 278 -25.32 22.36 18.17
C GLY A 278 -26.53 21.45 18.44
N TYR A 279 -27.18 20.94 17.39
CA TYR A 279 -28.28 19.97 17.50
C TYR A 279 -27.74 18.56 17.20
N PRO A 280 -28.06 17.56 18.05
CA PRO A 280 -27.68 16.17 17.78
C PRO A 280 -28.41 15.65 16.54
N TRP A 281 -27.74 14.77 15.81
CA TRP A 281 -28.33 14.03 14.70
C TRP A 281 -29.22 12.90 15.24
N ASP A 282 -30.32 12.61 14.54
CA ASP A 282 -31.22 11.50 14.86
C ASP A 282 -30.92 10.29 13.96
N ASP A 283 -30.59 9.15 14.59
CA ASP A 283 -30.24 7.91 13.90
C ASP A 283 -31.43 7.26 13.19
N ASP A 284 -32.66 7.56 13.63
CA ASP A 284 -33.90 7.01 13.07
C ASP A 284 -34.57 7.95 12.05
N ASP A 285 -34.09 9.20 11.90
CA ASP A 285 -34.63 10.13 10.91
C ASP A 285 -33.97 9.93 9.54
N MET A 286 -34.77 9.47 8.59
CA MET A 286 -34.35 9.33 7.20
C MET A 286 -33.86 10.64 6.58
N ASN A 287 -34.38 11.79 7.00
CA ASN A 287 -33.91 13.07 6.49
C ASN A 287 -32.46 13.34 6.90
N ASP A 288 -32.12 13.06 8.16
CA ASP A 288 -30.77 13.23 8.70
C ASP A 288 -29.76 12.34 7.94
N LEU A 289 -30.09 11.06 7.70
CA LEU A 289 -29.28 10.16 6.86
C LEU A 289 -29.10 10.69 5.42
N MET A 290 -30.17 11.23 4.81
CA MET A 290 -30.10 11.83 3.47
C MET A 290 -29.24 13.09 3.44
N PHE A 291 -29.30 13.91 4.49
CA PHE A 291 -28.48 15.13 4.60
C PHE A 291 -27.00 14.81 4.77
N VAL A 292 -26.63 13.75 5.50
CA VAL A 292 -25.22 13.28 5.58
C VAL A 292 -24.67 12.99 4.18
N THR A 293 -25.43 12.27 3.36
CA THR A 293 -25.03 11.96 1.97
C THR A 293 -24.96 13.22 1.11
N THR A 294 -25.91 14.14 1.29
CA THR A 294 -25.92 15.42 0.58
C THR A 294 -24.69 16.26 0.93
N PHE A 295 -24.33 16.35 2.21
CA PHE A 295 -23.12 17.03 2.66
C PHE A 295 -21.86 16.38 2.11
N PHE A 296 -21.81 15.05 2.03
CA PHE A 296 -20.71 14.35 1.38
C PHE A 296 -20.58 14.71 -0.11
N CYS A 297 -21.68 14.79 -0.87
CA CYS A 297 -21.63 15.21 -2.27
C CYS A 297 -21.09 16.65 -2.43
N TRP A 298 -21.55 17.58 -1.60
CA TRP A 298 -21.01 18.95 -1.58
C TRP A 298 -19.53 18.98 -1.21
N HIS A 299 -19.12 18.18 -0.24
CA HIS A 299 -17.74 18.02 0.20
C HIS A 299 -16.82 17.57 -0.95
N VAL A 300 -17.21 16.53 -1.70
CA VAL A 300 -16.48 16.05 -2.88
C VAL A 300 -16.35 17.14 -3.95
N MET A 301 -17.42 17.90 -4.20
CA MET A 301 -17.38 19.03 -5.15
C MET A 301 -16.40 20.13 -4.69
N CYS A 302 -16.42 20.48 -3.41
CA CYS A 302 -15.51 21.45 -2.83
C CYS A 302 -14.05 21.00 -2.96
N ASP A 303 -13.75 19.74 -2.62
CA ASP A 303 -12.38 19.20 -2.71
C ASP A 303 -11.88 19.15 -4.16
N ALA A 304 -12.73 18.79 -5.12
CA ALA A 304 -12.39 18.84 -6.54
C ALA A 304 -12.10 20.28 -7.02
N LEU A 305 -12.92 21.25 -6.60
CA LEU A 305 -12.71 22.67 -6.92
C LEU A 305 -11.42 23.21 -6.27
N CYS A 306 -11.13 22.83 -5.03
CA CYS A 306 -9.90 23.17 -4.33
C CYS A 306 -8.68 22.64 -5.09
N LEU A 307 -8.69 21.36 -5.48
CA LEU A 307 -7.59 20.76 -6.22
C LEU A 307 -7.40 21.43 -7.60
N PHE A 308 -8.50 21.70 -8.30
CA PHE A 308 -8.48 22.43 -9.57
C PHE A 308 -7.91 23.85 -9.42
N ALA A 309 -8.31 24.58 -8.37
CA ALA A 309 -7.80 25.92 -8.08
C ALA A 309 -6.30 25.92 -7.76
N ILE A 310 -5.82 24.96 -6.96
CA ILE A 310 -4.39 24.80 -6.64
C ILE A 310 -3.59 24.52 -7.92
N TYR A 311 -4.05 23.59 -8.76
CA TYR A 311 -3.39 23.25 -10.01
C TYR A 311 -3.39 24.44 -10.99
N GLY A 312 -4.53 25.10 -11.16
CA GLY A 312 -4.67 26.27 -12.03
C GLY A 312 -3.80 27.45 -11.59
N PHE A 313 -3.76 27.73 -10.29
CA PHE A 313 -2.90 28.76 -9.72
C PHE A 313 -1.42 28.41 -9.90
N SER A 314 -1.02 27.15 -9.66
CA SER A 314 0.36 26.70 -9.84
C SER A 314 0.81 26.80 -11.30
N TYR A 315 -0.05 26.39 -12.24
CA TYR A 315 0.21 26.53 -13.67
C TYR A 315 0.35 28.00 -14.09
N PHE A 316 -0.57 28.85 -13.64
CA PHE A 316 -0.53 30.28 -13.93
C PHE A 316 0.73 30.93 -13.35
N TRP A 317 1.06 30.63 -12.09
CA TRP A 317 2.26 31.12 -11.42
C TRP A 317 3.52 30.70 -12.16
N HIS A 318 3.65 29.41 -12.52
CA HIS A 318 4.79 28.91 -13.28
C HIS A 318 4.89 29.60 -14.65
N ARG A 319 3.77 29.79 -15.35
CA ARG A 319 3.75 30.47 -16.66
C ARG A 319 4.11 31.95 -16.56
N CYS A 320 3.58 32.67 -15.58
CA CYS A 320 3.84 34.09 -15.36
C CYS A 320 5.27 34.33 -14.86
N TYR A 321 5.75 33.54 -13.91
CA TYR A 321 7.10 33.67 -13.36
C TYR A 321 8.16 33.26 -14.39
N TYR A 322 7.98 32.15 -15.10
CA TYR A 322 8.90 31.74 -16.16
C TYR A 322 8.91 32.70 -17.35
N SER A 323 7.75 33.24 -17.74
CA SER A 323 7.69 34.28 -18.79
C SER A 323 8.34 35.59 -18.33
N SER A 324 8.15 35.98 -17.07
CA SER A 324 8.81 37.16 -16.49
C SER A 324 10.32 36.98 -16.40
N LEU A 325 10.81 35.80 -15.99
CA LEU A 325 12.23 35.47 -15.91
C LEU A 325 12.88 35.48 -17.30
N LYS A 326 12.22 34.85 -18.29
CA LYS A 326 12.67 34.85 -19.69
C LYS A 326 12.70 36.26 -20.30
N MET A 327 11.78 37.15 -19.93
CA MET A 327 11.81 38.56 -20.33
C MET A 327 12.88 39.39 -19.60
N MET A 328 13.28 39.00 -18.39
CA MET A 328 14.32 39.67 -17.61
C MET A 328 15.71 39.25 -18.12
N GLU A 329 15.91 37.96 -18.40
CA GLU A 329 17.10 37.40 -19.04
C GLU A 329 17.30 37.96 -20.47
N SER A 330 16.22 38.19 -21.23
CA SER A 330 16.31 38.84 -22.54
C SER A 330 16.53 40.35 -22.47
N LYS A 331 16.23 41.01 -21.35
CA LYS A 331 16.47 42.45 -21.14
C LYS A 331 17.88 42.74 -20.61
N GLU A 332 18.51 41.79 -19.92
CA GLU A 332 19.92 41.87 -19.52
C GLU A 332 20.88 41.53 -20.67
N ALA A 333 20.41 40.85 -21.73
CA ALA A 333 21.18 40.61 -22.95
C ALA A 333 20.84 41.61 -24.08
N PRO A 334 21.24 42.89 -23.94
CA PRO A 334 21.91 43.52 -25.07
C PRO A 334 23.03 44.48 -24.65
N TYR A 335 24.12 44.01 -24.02
CA TYR A 335 25.43 44.71 -24.07
C TYR A 335 26.60 43.82 -23.56
N HIS A 336 26.99 42.80 -24.31
CA HIS A 336 28.41 42.52 -24.58
C HIS A 336 28.54 41.47 -25.69
N LYS A 337 29.01 41.91 -26.86
CA LYS A 337 29.45 41.02 -27.93
C LYS A 337 30.92 40.71 -27.68
N SER A 338 31.21 39.57 -27.07
CA SER A 338 32.54 38.96 -27.11
C SER A 338 32.40 37.44 -26.91
N THR A 339 32.81 36.75 -27.96
CA THR A 339 32.98 35.31 -28.22
C THR A 339 33.20 34.43 -26.97
N PRO A 340 32.54 33.25 -26.84
CA PRO A 340 32.88 32.27 -25.82
C PRO A 340 33.95 31.29 -26.34
N GLU A 341 35.17 31.43 -25.84
CA GLU A 341 36.17 30.37 -25.86
C GLU A 341 35.85 29.36 -24.73
N PRO A 342 36.06 28.04 -24.90
CA PRO A 342 35.53 27.06 -23.94
C PRO A 342 36.30 27.08 -22.62
N LEU A 343 35.59 27.45 -21.54
CA LEU A 343 36.01 27.48 -20.13
C LEU A 343 36.61 26.16 -19.58
N TYR A 344 36.61 25.10 -20.37
CA TYR A 344 37.18 23.80 -19.99
C TYR A 344 38.72 23.75 -20.05
N ARG A 345 39.37 24.60 -20.86
CA ARG A 345 40.85 24.64 -20.91
C ARG A 345 41.48 25.42 -19.75
N LEU A 346 40.83 26.50 -19.29
CA LEU A 346 41.38 27.37 -18.24
C LEU A 346 41.36 26.74 -16.85
N LEU A 347 40.41 25.84 -16.56
CA LEU A 347 40.37 25.11 -15.29
C LEU A 347 41.44 24.02 -15.20
N GLN A 348 41.83 23.42 -16.33
CA GLN A 348 42.84 22.37 -16.36
C GLN A 348 44.28 22.92 -16.23
N GLU A 349 44.46 24.23 -16.46
CA GLU A 349 45.75 24.92 -16.35
C GLU A 349 45.99 25.54 -14.96
N ILE A 350 44.97 25.59 -14.09
CA ILE A 350 45.09 26.12 -12.72
C ILE A 350 45.42 25.01 -11.69
N GLU A 351 45.25 23.72 -12.03
CA GLU A 351 45.40 22.60 -11.08
C GLU A 351 46.67 21.76 -11.24
N GLN A 352 47.76 22.34 -11.76
CA GLN A 352 49.11 21.76 -11.62
C GLN A 352 50.04 22.73 -10.88
N PRO A 353 50.34 22.49 -9.58
CA PRO A 353 51.47 23.12 -8.94
C PRO A 353 52.76 22.41 -9.38
N GLU A 354 53.53 23.11 -10.19
CA GLU A 354 54.99 23.25 -10.12
C GLU A 354 55.70 22.30 -9.12
N LYS A 355 56.30 21.22 -9.65
CA LYS A 355 57.45 20.56 -9.05
C LYS A 355 58.33 19.95 -10.14
N GLU A 356 59.01 20.81 -10.89
CA GLU A 356 60.26 20.45 -11.54
C GLU A 356 61.42 20.85 -10.62
N ASP A 357 62.08 19.87 -10.00
CA ASP A 357 63.55 19.89 -9.96
C ASP A 357 64.07 18.47 -9.66
N GLN A 358 64.41 17.71 -10.72
CA GLN A 358 65.57 16.82 -10.75
C GLN A 358 65.75 16.23 -12.16
N ALA A 359 66.87 16.62 -12.78
CA ALA A 359 67.31 16.31 -14.13
C ALA A 359 67.40 14.80 -14.47
N PRO A 360 67.32 14.46 -15.76
CA PRO A 360 68.03 13.32 -16.32
C PRO A 360 69.07 13.78 -17.34
N LEU A 361 70.35 13.58 -17.00
CA LEU A 361 71.45 13.66 -17.95
C LEU A 361 71.56 12.36 -18.76
N LEU A 362 71.75 12.58 -20.06
CA LEU A 362 72.58 11.82 -21.01
C LEU A 362 71.90 10.79 -21.92
N ALA A 363 71.93 11.16 -23.20
CA ALA A 363 71.60 10.39 -24.39
C ALA A 363 72.72 9.45 -24.84
N LYS A 364 72.32 8.37 -25.53
CA LYS A 364 72.90 7.64 -26.70
C LYS A 364 72.38 6.19 -26.64
N SER A 365 71.97 5.50 -27.70
CA SER A 365 72.28 5.57 -29.12
C SER A 365 71.27 4.77 -29.98
N SER A 366 71.27 5.10 -31.27
CA SER A 366 70.54 4.62 -32.46
C SER A 366 70.68 3.11 -32.83
N PRO A 367 70.22 2.60 -34.02
CA PRO A 367 69.26 1.48 -34.12
C PRO A 367 69.84 0.25 -34.88
N ARG A 368 68.98 -0.74 -35.19
CA ARG A 368 69.00 -1.71 -36.31
C ARG A 368 69.14 -3.22 -36.00
N ASP A 369 68.29 -3.92 -36.74
CA ASP A 369 68.43 -5.18 -37.49
C ASP A 369 68.32 -6.55 -36.79
N LYS A 370 67.28 -7.26 -37.26
CA LYS A 370 67.21 -8.67 -37.69
C LYS A 370 68.01 -9.70 -36.89
N ALA A 371 67.30 -10.59 -36.19
CA ALA A 371 66.92 -11.94 -36.64
C ALA A 371 66.17 -12.64 -35.50
#